data_AF-A0A2S9FMI2-F1
#
_entry.id   AF-A0A2S9FMI2-F1
#
_cell.length_a   1.000
_cell.length_b   1.000
_cell.length_c   1.000
_cell.angle_alpha   90.00
_cell.angle_beta   90.00
_cell.angle_gamma   90.00
#
_symmetry.space_group_name_H-M   'P 1'
#
loop_
_entity.id
_entity.type
_entity.pdbx_description
1 polymer ?
#
loop_
_entity_poly.entity_id
_entity_poly.type
_entity_poly.pdbx_seq_one_letter_code
_entity_poly.pdbx_strand_id
1 'polypeptide(L)'
;PDPALNPHRNAWITKDTLVASEAEGARDWNWSTGRYWKVANPSKKNELGIPVAYKLVPKDVVPVMVQEGSYIYDRARFLQHNLWVTKYDPAEKFAAGDYMYQSADVQGLPEFVGDDAPLEDSDVVLWYTLGAHHVVRP
;
A
#
# COMPACT_ATOMS: atom_id res chain seq x y z
N PRO A 1 8.32 -20.60 -9.99
CA PRO A 1 8.94 -21.12 -11.24
C PRO A 1 8.26 -22.44 -11.64
N ASP A 2 8.08 -22.67 -12.93
CA ASP A 2 7.58 -23.95 -13.44
C ASP A 2 8.50 -25.09 -12.92
N PRO A 3 7.96 -26.09 -12.17
CA PRO A 3 8.75 -27.21 -11.67
C PRO A 3 9.46 -27.99 -12.78
N ALA A 4 8.87 -28.09 -13.98
CA ALA A 4 9.47 -28.78 -15.12
C ALA A 4 10.72 -28.05 -15.64
N LEU A 5 10.75 -26.71 -15.51
CA LEU A 5 11.87 -25.86 -15.91
C LEU A 5 12.85 -25.56 -14.76
N ASN A 6 12.62 -26.12 -13.56
CA ASN A 6 13.43 -25.89 -12.37
C ASN A 6 13.94 -27.20 -11.74
N PRO A 7 14.65 -28.07 -12.50
CA PRO A 7 15.10 -29.38 -12.03
C PRO A 7 16.03 -29.30 -10.81
N HIS A 8 16.75 -28.18 -10.66
CA HIS A 8 17.69 -27.95 -9.56
C HIS A 8 17.11 -27.12 -8.41
N ARG A 9 15.83 -26.71 -8.48
CA ARG A 9 15.10 -25.99 -7.42
C ARG A 9 15.76 -24.69 -6.93
N ASN A 10 16.58 -24.07 -7.77
CA ASN A 10 17.32 -22.84 -7.45
C ASN A 10 16.78 -21.59 -8.15
N ALA A 11 15.84 -21.73 -9.08
CA ALA A 11 15.23 -20.59 -9.74
C ALA A 11 14.29 -19.81 -8.80
N TRP A 12 14.31 -18.49 -8.91
CA TRP A 12 13.33 -17.58 -8.34
C TRP A 12 12.86 -16.61 -9.43
N ILE A 13 11.67 -16.05 -9.26
CA ILE A 13 11.05 -15.12 -10.22
C ILE A 13 10.47 -13.93 -9.47
N THR A 14 10.36 -12.80 -10.16
CA THR A 14 9.53 -11.68 -9.72
C THR A 14 8.15 -11.82 -10.36
N LYS A 15 7.09 -11.65 -9.57
CA LYS A 15 5.71 -11.61 -10.07
C LYS A 15 5.14 -10.21 -9.83
N ASP A 16 4.80 -9.53 -10.91
CA ASP A 16 4.03 -8.29 -10.83
C ASP A 16 2.55 -8.63 -10.70
N THR A 17 1.82 -7.82 -9.94
CA THR A 17 0.36 -7.91 -9.79
C THR A 17 -0.16 -6.49 -9.86
N LEU A 18 -0.98 -6.22 -10.88
CA LEU A 18 -1.64 -4.93 -11.03
C LEU A 18 -2.58 -4.72 -9.83
N VAL A 19 -2.66 -3.49 -9.36
CA VAL A 19 -3.70 -3.03 -8.44
C VAL A 19 -4.67 -2.26 -9.32
N ALA A 20 -5.77 -2.91 -9.71
CA ALA A 20 -6.64 -2.40 -10.77
C ALA A 20 -7.72 -1.42 -10.24
N SER A 21 -8.07 -1.54 -8.97
CA SER A 21 -9.08 -0.72 -8.31
C SER A 21 -8.76 -0.51 -6.82
N GLU A 22 -9.46 0.41 -6.18
CA GLU A 22 -9.21 0.76 -4.78
C GLU A 22 -9.53 -0.35 -3.78
N ALA A 23 -10.45 -1.27 -4.10
CA ALA A 23 -10.67 -2.48 -3.30
C ALA A 23 -9.41 -3.36 -3.23
N GLU A 24 -8.51 -3.25 -4.20
CA GLU A 24 -7.20 -3.91 -4.19
C GLU A 24 -6.09 -3.00 -3.63
N GLY A 25 -6.36 -1.72 -3.37
CA GLY A 25 -5.39 -0.68 -3.04
C GLY A 25 -4.77 -0.80 -1.65
N ALA A 26 -5.48 -1.41 -0.71
CA ALA A 26 -4.99 -1.74 0.63
C ALA A 26 -4.01 -2.93 0.58
N ARG A 27 -2.72 -2.68 0.86
CA ARG A 27 -1.64 -3.67 0.71
C ARG A 27 -0.72 -3.70 1.92
N ASP A 28 -0.44 -4.91 2.37
CA ASP A 28 0.60 -5.16 3.36
C ASP A 28 1.91 -5.60 2.73
N TRP A 29 2.99 -5.19 3.39
CA TRP A 29 4.31 -5.71 3.12
C TRP A 29 4.36 -7.19 3.51
N ASN A 30 5.12 -7.96 2.76
CA ASN A 30 5.32 -9.37 3.03
C ASN A 30 6.81 -9.70 2.93
N TRP A 31 7.42 -9.97 4.09
CA TRP A 31 8.83 -10.31 4.22
C TRP A 31 9.16 -11.62 3.48
N SER A 32 8.25 -12.61 3.51
CA SER A 32 8.49 -13.94 2.93
C SER A 32 8.64 -13.92 1.42
N THR A 33 8.04 -12.92 0.76
CA THR A 33 8.14 -12.72 -0.70
C THR A 33 8.99 -11.51 -1.08
N GLY A 34 9.57 -10.79 -0.11
CA GLY A 34 10.29 -9.54 -0.34
C GLY A 34 9.46 -8.49 -1.10
N ARG A 35 8.17 -8.37 -0.76
CA ARG A 35 7.22 -7.52 -1.51
C ARG A 35 7.71 -6.06 -1.56
N TYR A 36 7.54 -5.45 -2.74
CA TYR A 36 7.75 -4.02 -3.00
C TYR A 36 6.62 -3.52 -3.91
N TRP A 37 6.50 -2.21 -4.06
CA TRP A 37 5.50 -1.59 -4.92
C TRP A 37 6.15 -0.75 -6.01
N LYS A 38 5.53 -0.71 -7.19
CA LYS A 38 5.98 0.10 -8.33
C LYS A 38 4.84 1.00 -8.77
N VAL A 39 5.14 2.27 -8.98
CA VAL A 39 4.26 3.20 -9.71
C VAL A 39 4.83 3.31 -11.12
N ALA A 40 4.10 2.81 -12.10
CA ALA A 40 4.56 2.71 -13.47
C ALA A 40 3.68 3.54 -14.40
N ASN A 41 4.30 4.14 -15.43
CA ASN A 41 3.58 4.75 -16.53
C ASN A 41 3.56 3.78 -17.72
N PRO A 42 2.43 3.13 -18.03
CA PRO A 42 2.35 2.14 -19.11
C PRO A 42 2.52 2.76 -20.51
N SER A 43 2.18 4.04 -20.67
CA SER A 43 2.28 4.78 -21.94
C SER A 43 3.72 5.10 -22.35
N LYS A 44 4.67 5.08 -21.40
CA LYS A 44 6.07 5.46 -21.63
C LYS A 44 7.03 4.31 -21.34
N LYS A 45 7.74 3.86 -22.37
CA LYS A 45 8.77 2.81 -22.27
C LYS A 45 10.17 3.40 -22.22
N ASN A 46 11.07 2.71 -21.51
CA ASN A 46 12.51 2.97 -21.57
C ASN A 46 13.15 2.31 -22.80
N GLU A 47 14.46 2.48 -22.98
CA GLU A 47 15.23 1.93 -24.10
C GLU A 47 15.22 0.39 -24.18
N LEU A 48 14.88 -0.29 -23.07
CA LEU A 48 14.74 -1.75 -23.00
C LEU A 48 13.29 -2.22 -23.28
N GLY A 49 12.39 -1.31 -23.66
CA GLY A 49 10.98 -1.63 -23.95
C GLY A 49 10.10 -1.84 -22.72
N ILE A 50 10.59 -1.54 -21.51
CA ILE A 50 9.88 -1.73 -20.25
C ILE A 50 9.22 -0.41 -19.82
N PRO A 51 7.97 -0.40 -19.32
CA PRO A 51 7.36 0.81 -18.75
C PRO A 51 8.26 1.48 -17.70
N VAL A 52 8.38 2.81 -17.79
CA VAL A 52 9.12 3.58 -16.78
C VAL A 52 8.39 3.53 -15.44
N ALA A 53 9.13 3.40 -14.34
CA ALA A 53 8.53 3.28 -13.02
C ALA A 53 9.46 3.77 -11.91
N TYR A 54 8.87 4.21 -10.82
CA TYR A 54 9.53 4.33 -9.52
C TYR A 54 9.15 3.14 -8.64
N LYS A 55 10.11 2.64 -7.85
CA LYS A 55 9.90 1.52 -6.93
C LYS A 55 9.97 2.02 -5.49
N LEU A 56 8.90 1.82 -4.73
CA LEU A 56 8.89 1.94 -3.28
C LEU A 56 9.40 0.64 -2.68
N VAL A 57 10.55 0.70 -2.00
CA VAL A 57 11.18 -0.44 -1.33
C VAL A 57 11.02 -0.24 0.18
N PRO A 58 10.12 -0.98 0.83
CA PRO A 58 9.92 -0.85 2.27
C PRO A 58 11.17 -1.23 3.04
N LYS A 59 11.48 -0.46 4.08
CA LYS A 59 12.54 -0.72 5.06
C LYS A 59 11.98 -0.48 6.44
N ASP A 60 12.47 -1.25 7.41
CA ASP A 60 12.13 -1.10 8.83
C ASP A 60 10.62 -1.06 9.09
N VAL A 61 9.86 -1.88 8.34
CA VAL A 61 8.40 -1.96 8.47
C VAL A 61 8.08 -2.54 9.84
N VAL A 62 7.29 -1.81 10.61
CA VAL A 62 6.80 -2.26 11.90
C VAL A 62 5.35 -2.74 11.79
N PRO A 63 4.96 -3.82 12.49
CA PRO A 63 3.59 -4.30 12.49
C PRO A 63 2.68 -3.33 13.25
N VAL A 64 1.43 -3.20 12.83
CA VAL A 64 0.42 -2.43 13.58
C VAL A 64 0.10 -3.18 14.87
N MET A 65 0.38 -2.57 16.02
CA MET A 65 0.07 -3.16 17.34
C MET A 65 -1.23 -2.61 17.95
N VAL A 66 -2.06 -1.95 17.14
CA VAL A 66 -3.36 -1.44 17.56
C VAL A 66 -4.38 -2.58 17.56
N GLN A 67 -5.00 -2.83 18.72
CA GLN A 67 -5.92 -3.94 18.91
C GLN A 67 -7.30 -3.61 18.32
N GLU A 68 -7.91 -4.58 17.62
CA GLU A 68 -9.30 -4.49 17.17
C GLU A 68 -10.26 -4.21 18.34
N GLY A 69 -11.21 -3.29 18.12
CA GLY A 69 -12.14 -2.82 19.14
C GLY A 69 -11.59 -1.74 20.09
N SER A 70 -10.31 -1.37 20.00
CA SER A 70 -9.78 -0.22 20.74
C SER A 70 -10.16 1.10 20.07
N TYR A 71 -10.28 2.18 20.86
CA TYR A 71 -10.66 3.50 20.30
C TYR A 71 -9.69 4.01 19.22
N ILE A 72 -8.40 3.69 19.35
CA ILE A 72 -7.38 4.05 18.35
C ILE A 72 -7.49 3.20 17.08
N TYR A 73 -8.03 1.99 17.16
CA TYR A 73 -8.24 1.13 15.99
C TYR A 73 -9.20 1.75 14.99
N ASP A 74 -10.31 2.30 15.46
CA ASP A 74 -11.31 2.94 14.61
C ASP A 74 -10.85 4.31 14.10
N ARG A 75 -10.12 5.06 14.92
CA ARG A 75 -9.64 6.40 14.54
C ARG A 75 -8.38 6.39 13.67
N ALA A 76 -7.64 5.29 13.63
CA ALA A 76 -6.40 5.17 12.88
C ALA A 76 -6.45 4.01 11.90
N ARG A 77 -7.61 3.79 11.25
CA ARG A 77 -7.79 2.72 10.26
C ARG A 77 -6.79 2.77 9.11
N PHE A 78 -6.29 3.95 8.76
CA PHE A 78 -5.20 4.11 7.78
C PHE A 78 -3.92 3.35 8.17
N LEU A 79 -3.70 3.06 9.47
CA LEU A 79 -2.55 2.27 9.91
C LEU A 79 -2.69 0.79 9.54
N GLN A 80 -3.90 0.26 9.33
CA GLN A 80 -4.14 -1.18 9.21
C GLN A 80 -3.51 -1.84 7.99
N HIS A 81 -3.07 -1.03 7.02
CA HIS A 81 -2.25 -1.49 5.92
C HIS A 81 -0.98 -0.67 5.78
N ASN A 82 0.08 -1.30 5.29
CA ASN A 82 1.36 -0.62 5.06
C ASN A 82 1.27 0.38 3.89
N LEU A 83 0.44 0.09 2.90
CA LEU A 83 0.21 0.95 1.75
C LEU A 83 -1.28 0.99 1.43
N TRP A 84 -1.76 2.17 1.06
CA TRP A 84 -3.04 2.34 0.37
C TRP A 84 -2.80 3.04 -0.96
N VAL A 85 -3.67 2.76 -1.94
CA VAL A 85 -3.68 3.44 -3.23
C VAL A 85 -5.10 3.91 -3.47
N THR A 86 -5.27 5.22 -3.69
CA THR A 86 -6.55 5.82 -4.05
C THR A 86 -6.43 6.49 -5.42
N LYS A 87 -7.57 6.70 -6.07
CA LYS A 87 -7.66 7.61 -7.20
C LYS A 87 -7.43 9.03 -6.67
N TYR A 88 -6.81 9.87 -7.48
CA TYR A 88 -6.62 11.26 -7.08
C TYR A 88 -7.96 12.01 -7.01
N ASP A 89 -8.27 12.54 -5.82
CA ASP A 89 -9.30 13.55 -5.60
C ASP A 89 -8.68 14.73 -4.81
N PRO A 90 -8.81 15.99 -5.27
CA PRO A 90 -8.28 17.16 -4.56
C PRO A 90 -8.89 17.40 -3.17
N ALA A 91 -10.03 16.81 -2.82
CA ALA A 91 -10.64 16.85 -1.49
C ALA A 91 -10.01 15.84 -0.52
N GLU A 92 -9.48 14.72 -1.02
CA GLU A 92 -8.90 13.64 -0.22
C GLU A 92 -7.47 13.96 0.22
N LYS A 93 -7.33 14.73 1.31
CA LYS A 93 -6.02 15.25 1.76
C LYS A 93 -5.42 14.50 2.93
N PHE A 94 -6.25 13.95 3.80
CA PHE A 94 -5.82 13.42 5.08
C PHE A 94 -6.22 11.96 5.21
N ALA A 95 -5.22 11.09 5.40
CA ALA A 95 -5.42 9.65 5.52
C ALA A 95 -6.37 9.26 6.66
N ALA A 96 -6.46 10.09 7.71
CA ALA A 96 -7.35 9.88 8.84
C ALA A 96 -8.68 10.65 8.71
N GLY A 97 -8.88 11.50 7.70
CA GLY A 97 -10.03 12.41 7.60
C GLY A 97 -9.74 13.84 8.04
N ASP A 98 -10.64 14.77 7.70
CA ASP A 98 -10.46 16.22 7.92
C ASP A 98 -10.57 16.64 9.40
N TYR A 99 -11.46 16.01 10.17
CA TYR A 99 -11.86 16.49 11.50
C TYR A 99 -11.73 15.42 12.58
N MET A 100 -10.49 15.00 12.85
CA MET A 100 -10.24 13.85 13.72
C MET A 100 -10.26 14.11 15.22
N TYR A 101 -10.20 15.36 15.66
CA TYR A 101 -10.22 15.67 17.08
C TYR A 101 -11.56 15.26 17.71
N GLN A 102 -11.53 14.29 18.63
CA GLN A 102 -12.71 13.72 19.30
C GLN A 102 -13.80 13.13 18.38
N SER A 103 -13.52 12.93 17.09
CA SER A 103 -14.44 12.23 16.20
C SER A 103 -14.68 10.79 16.66
N ALA A 104 -15.94 10.38 16.66
CA ALA A 104 -16.36 9.00 16.90
C ALA A 104 -16.42 8.17 15.59
N ASP A 105 -16.42 8.85 14.44
CA ASP A 105 -16.61 8.23 13.13
C ASP A 105 -15.26 7.82 12.51
N VAL A 106 -15.28 6.71 11.78
CA VAL A 106 -14.18 6.31 10.89
C VAL A 106 -14.19 7.26 9.70
N GLN A 107 -13.03 7.82 9.34
CA GLN A 107 -12.87 8.73 8.22
C GLN A 107 -11.57 8.44 7.44
N GLY A 108 -11.42 9.07 6.27
CA GLY A 108 -10.17 9.05 5.51
C GLY A 108 -10.05 7.83 4.60
N LEU A 109 -8.89 7.17 4.58
CA LEU A 109 -8.60 6.08 3.62
C LEU A 109 -9.66 4.98 3.54
N PRO A 110 -10.30 4.52 4.63
CA PRO A 110 -11.36 3.52 4.54
C PRO A 110 -12.61 4.01 3.81
N GLU A 111 -12.88 5.31 3.84
CA GLU A 111 -13.99 5.92 3.08
C GLU A 111 -13.57 6.19 1.64
N PHE A 112 -12.35 6.67 1.43
CA PHE A 112 -11.83 7.02 0.09
C PHE A 112 -11.84 5.82 -0.85
N VAL A 113 -11.44 4.64 -0.37
CA VAL A 113 -11.47 3.40 -1.18
C VAL A 113 -12.85 2.76 -1.30
N GLY A 114 -13.87 3.32 -0.65
CA GLY A 114 -15.18 2.69 -0.47
C GLY A 114 -16.02 2.63 -1.74
N ASP A 115 -15.74 3.48 -2.73
CA ASP A 115 -16.42 3.47 -4.04
C ASP A 115 -15.72 2.60 -5.10
N ASP A 116 -14.59 1.95 -4.72
CA ASP A 116 -13.82 1.03 -5.56
C ASP A 116 -13.44 1.64 -6.92
N ALA A 117 -12.94 2.88 -6.92
CA ALA A 117 -12.63 3.56 -8.17
C ALA A 117 -11.54 2.81 -8.97
N PRO A 118 -11.60 2.83 -10.32
CA PRO A 118 -10.55 2.24 -11.15
C PRO A 118 -9.25 3.04 -11.04
N LEU A 119 -8.12 2.31 -10.98
CA LEU A 119 -6.77 2.87 -10.77
C LEU A 119 -5.83 2.68 -11.97
N GLU A 120 -6.20 1.86 -12.96
CA GLU A 120 -5.37 1.65 -14.14
C GLU A 120 -5.39 2.88 -15.07
N ASP A 121 -4.20 3.35 -15.46
CA ASP A 121 -4.00 4.50 -16.35
C ASP A 121 -4.71 5.79 -15.89
N SER A 122 -4.78 5.98 -14.56
CA SER A 122 -5.38 7.16 -13.93
C SER A 122 -4.39 7.91 -13.04
N ASP A 123 -4.78 9.11 -12.61
CA ASP A 123 -4.09 9.81 -11.54
C ASP A 123 -4.36 9.09 -10.20
N VAL A 124 -3.30 8.74 -9.49
CA VAL A 124 -3.38 7.98 -8.24
C VAL A 124 -2.57 8.65 -7.13
N VAL A 125 -2.96 8.38 -5.88
CA VAL A 125 -2.22 8.77 -4.67
C VAL A 125 -1.77 7.51 -3.95
N LEU A 126 -0.49 7.46 -3.56
CA LEU A 126 0.06 6.41 -2.71
C LEU A 126 0.19 6.93 -1.27
N TRP A 127 -0.43 6.21 -0.33
CA TRP A 127 -0.39 6.51 1.10
C TRP A 127 0.44 5.43 1.81
N TYR A 128 1.69 5.73 2.12
CA TYR A 128 2.62 4.78 2.74
C TYR A 128 2.76 5.02 4.24
N THR A 129 2.42 4.01 5.04
CA THR A 129 2.53 4.04 6.50
C THR A 129 3.92 3.59 6.93
N LEU A 130 4.65 4.50 7.60
CA LEU A 130 5.96 4.25 8.19
C LEU A 130 5.94 4.65 9.67
N GLY A 131 6.70 3.95 10.51
CA GLY A 131 6.70 4.20 11.94
C GLY A 131 7.76 3.39 12.68
N ALA A 132 7.75 3.52 14.01
CA ALA A 132 8.62 2.77 14.90
C ALA A 132 7.88 2.44 16.20
N HIS A 133 8.22 1.31 16.82
CA HIS A 133 7.81 1.02 18.20
C HIS A 133 8.91 1.50 19.14
N HIS A 134 8.66 2.59 19.86
CA HIS A 134 9.64 3.18 20.74
C HIS A 134 9.63 2.50 22.11
N VAL A 135 10.64 1.66 22.36
CA VAL A 135 10.98 1.17 23.70
C VAL A 135 12.08 2.08 24.26
N VAL A 136 11.74 2.86 25.30
CA VAL A 136 12.64 3.84 25.89
C VAL A 136 13.88 3.20 26.51
N ARG A 137 14.98 3.95 26.58
CA ARG A 137 16.23 3.56 27.28
C ARG A 137 16.28 4.20 28.69
N PRO A 138 17.00 3.60 29.65
CA PRO A 138 17.25 4.19 30.97
C PRO A 138 17.98 5.54 30.89
#